data_AF-A0A1F9RSM3-F1
#
_entry.id   AF-A0A1F9RSM3-F1
#
_cell.length_a   1.000
_cell.length_b   1.000
_cell.length_c   1.000
_cell.angle_alpha   90.00
_cell.angle_beta   90.00
_cell.angle_gamma   90.00
#
_symmetry.space_group_name_H-M   'P 1'
#
loop_
_entity.id
_entity.type
_entity.pdbx_description
1 polymer ?
#
loop_
_entity_poly.entity_id
_entity_poly.type
_entity_poly.pdbx_seq_one_letter_code
_entity_poly.pdbx_strand_id
1 'polypeptide(L)'
;MDVSQLSKFKISDLIKIAEKMNIEGLTGLRKQELILKILEGQAKRNGTIFDEGVLEVLPDGFGFLRSPEYNYLPGPDDIYVSPSQIKKFALRKGDTVAGYVRGPKEGERFFALLQVVSVNGEPVEKREIRTVFENLTPLHPNTRFTLETVRNELTTRTMDLISPVGKGQRGLIVAAPKTGKTIMLQKIANALTTNHPEIVLIVLLIDERPEEVTDMQRSVKGEVVASTFDEPADRHVQVAEMVLEKAKRMVELNKDVVILLDSITRLARAYNTIAPSSGRVLSGGLEATSLQRPKRFLGAARKIEEGGSLTIIATALVETGSRMDEVIFEEFKGTGNSEVVLDRKLADRRLFPAIDINRSGTRKEELLLNEDELNKVWILRKVLAPLSSVDAMQLIYDKLMSTKSNKDFLKSMEISSMDM
;
A
#
# COMPACT_ATOMS: atom_id res chain seq x y z
N MET A 1 1.56 -35.32 -8.18
CA MET A 1 1.04 -34.77 -9.45
C MET A 1 1.62 -33.39 -9.60
N ASP A 2 2.08 -33.01 -10.79
CA ASP A 2 2.65 -31.68 -11.01
C ASP A 2 1.57 -30.66 -11.44
N VAL A 3 1.96 -29.39 -11.51
CA VAL A 3 1.08 -28.26 -11.88
C VAL A 3 0.57 -28.40 -13.32
N SER A 4 1.38 -28.96 -14.21
CA SER A 4 1.01 -29.19 -15.61
C SER A 4 -0.11 -30.23 -15.75
N GLN A 5 -0.13 -31.23 -14.87
CA GLN A 5 -1.17 -32.24 -14.81
C GLN A 5 -2.42 -31.67 -14.16
N LEU A 6 -2.28 -31.03 -12.99
CA LEU A 6 -3.40 -30.47 -12.23
C LEU A 6 -4.12 -29.35 -13.00
N SER A 7 -3.40 -28.53 -13.76
CA SER A 7 -3.98 -27.46 -14.58
C SER A 7 -4.88 -27.95 -15.73
N LYS A 8 -4.75 -29.22 -16.16
CA LYS A 8 -5.59 -29.85 -17.19
C LYS A 8 -6.93 -30.36 -16.66
N PHE A 9 -7.06 -30.55 -15.34
CA PHE A 9 -8.31 -31.02 -14.72
C PHE A 9 -9.36 -29.90 -14.62
N LYS A 10 -10.65 -30.27 -14.58
CA LYS A 10 -11.73 -29.31 -14.27
C LYS A 10 -11.74 -29.03 -12.76
N ILE A 11 -12.33 -27.91 -12.35
CA ILE A 11 -12.46 -27.55 -10.92
C ILE A 11 -13.15 -28.68 -10.13
N SER A 12 -14.18 -29.30 -10.71
CA SER A 12 -14.88 -30.45 -10.14
C SER A 12 -13.96 -31.65 -9.86
N ASP A 13 -12.97 -31.88 -10.72
CA ASP A 13 -12.04 -33.01 -10.58
C ASP A 13 -10.95 -32.70 -9.57
N LEU A 14 -10.50 -31.44 -9.53
CA LEU A 14 -9.57 -30.94 -8.53
C LEU A 14 -10.17 -30.99 -7.12
N ILE A 15 -11.45 -30.62 -6.94
CA ILE A 15 -12.15 -30.75 -5.65
C ILE A 15 -12.17 -32.22 -5.20
N LYS A 16 -12.50 -33.16 -6.11
CA LYS A 16 -12.47 -34.60 -5.80
C LYS A 16 -11.08 -35.10 -5.44
N ILE A 17 -10.04 -34.58 -6.09
CA ILE A 17 -8.64 -34.90 -5.74
C ILE A 17 -8.33 -34.37 -4.34
N ALA A 18 -8.72 -33.14 -4.02
CA ALA A 18 -8.49 -32.53 -2.73
C ALA A 18 -9.23 -33.24 -1.58
N GLU A 19 -10.49 -33.63 -1.81
CA GLU A 19 -11.29 -34.44 -0.86
C GLU A 19 -10.65 -35.81 -0.60
N LYS A 20 -10.17 -36.50 -1.64
CA LYS A 20 -9.42 -37.76 -1.49
C LYS A 20 -8.12 -37.62 -0.67
N MET A 21 -7.63 -36.40 -0.52
CA MET A 21 -6.43 -36.09 0.25
C MET A 21 -6.75 -35.52 1.64
N ASN A 22 -8.04 -35.48 2.03
CA ASN A 22 -8.52 -34.88 3.30
C ASN A 22 -8.08 -33.42 3.49
N ILE A 23 -8.08 -32.62 2.42
CA ILE A 23 -7.75 -31.20 2.50
C ILE A 23 -9.01 -30.39 2.82
N GLU A 24 -8.96 -29.60 3.89
CA GLU A 24 -10.10 -28.79 4.37
C GLU A 24 -10.18 -27.39 3.72
N GLY A 25 -11.37 -26.78 3.78
CA GLY A 25 -11.61 -25.41 3.32
C GLY A 25 -11.51 -25.23 1.80
N LEU A 26 -12.22 -26.06 1.03
CA LEU A 26 -12.20 -26.06 -0.44
C LEU A 26 -13.24 -25.10 -1.06
N THR A 27 -14.20 -24.62 -0.28
CA THR A 27 -15.30 -23.76 -0.73
C THR A 27 -14.82 -22.36 -1.12
N GLY A 28 -15.16 -21.92 -2.33
CA GLY A 28 -14.87 -20.57 -2.82
C GLY A 28 -13.49 -20.36 -3.44
N LEU A 29 -12.62 -21.39 -3.45
CA LEU A 29 -11.28 -21.29 -4.02
C LEU A 29 -11.30 -21.23 -5.54
N ARG A 30 -10.44 -20.37 -6.10
CA ARG A 30 -10.18 -20.33 -7.55
C ARG A 30 -9.38 -21.55 -7.98
N LYS A 31 -9.42 -21.89 -9.27
CA LYS A 31 -8.71 -23.07 -9.81
C LYS A 31 -7.22 -23.11 -9.43
N GLN A 32 -6.54 -21.96 -9.46
CA GLN A 32 -5.12 -21.86 -9.12
C GLN A 32 -4.86 -22.11 -7.63
N GLU A 33 -5.65 -21.52 -6.75
CA GLU A 33 -5.59 -21.71 -5.29
C GLU A 33 -5.87 -23.18 -4.91
N LEU A 34 -6.84 -23.80 -5.59
CA LEU A 34 -7.20 -25.20 -5.40
C LEU A 34 -6.06 -26.15 -5.82
N ILE A 35 -5.36 -25.82 -6.91
CA ILE A 35 -4.16 -26.56 -7.33
C ILE A 35 -3.07 -26.41 -6.27
N LEU A 36 -2.84 -25.21 -5.75
CA LEU A 36 -1.84 -24.93 -4.71
C LEU A 36 -2.09 -25.78 -3.45
N LYS A 37 -3.34 -25.78 -2.94
CA LYS A 37 -3.73 -26.63 -1.80
C LYS A 37 -3.52 -28.12 -2.04
N ILE A 38 -3.79 -28.62 -3.25
CA ILE A 38 -3.55 -30.02 -3.60
C ILE A 38 -2.05 -30.33 -3.56
N LEU A 39 -1.21 -29.42 -4.04
CA LEU A 39 0.25 -29.57 -3.99
C LEU A 39 0.77 -29.56 -2.56
N GLU A 40 0.25 -28.69 -1.68
CA GLU A 40 0.54 -28.69 -0.24
C GLU A 40 0.20 -30.03 0.42
N GLY A 41 -0.99 -30.58 0.14
CA GLY A 41 -1.41 -31.88 0.65
C GLY A 41 -0.54 -33.04 0.11
N GLN A 42 -0.08 -32.95 -1.14
CA GLN A 42 0.84 -33.93 -1.73
C GLN A 42 2.23 -33.86 -1.11
N ALA A 43 2.72 -32.66 -0.88
CA ALA A 43 4.00 -32.42 -0.22
C ALA A 43 3.97 -33.04 1.19
N LYS A 44 2.96 -32.69 2.02
CA LYS A 44 2.79 -33.26 3.37
C LYS A 44 2.80 -34.79 3.41
N ARG A 45 2.20 -35.46 2.41
CA ARG A 45 2.20 -36.93 2.31
C ARG A 45 3.52 -37.54 1.85
N ASN A 46 4.32 -36.82 1.06
CA ASN A 46 5.59 -37.30 0.49
C ASN A 46 6.83 -36.86 1.29
N GLY A 47 6.66 -36.14 2.40
CA GLY A 47 7.78 -35.62 3.19
C GLY A 47 8.51 -34.44 2.54
N THR A 48 7.99 -33.91 1.43
CA THR A 48 8.40 -32.62 0.86
C THR A 48 7.50 -31.52 1.39
N ILE A 49 7.97 -30.28 1.41
CA ILE A 49 7.16 -29.14 1.85
C ILE A 49 6.82 -28.34 0.59
N PHE A 50 5.60 -27.81 0.49
CA PHE A 50 5.26 -26.81 -0.52
C PHE A 50 5.07 -25.51 0.23
N ASP A 51 5.76 -24.46 -0.21
CA ASP A 51 5.79 -23.21 0.52
C ASP A 51 5.97 -22.03 -0.44
N GLU A 52 5.69 -20.84 0.05
CA GLU A 52 5.82 -19.59 -0.67
C GLU A 52 6.42 -18.47 0.17
N GLY A 53 7.07 -17.52 -0.50
CA GLY A 53 7.53 -16.31 0.17
C GLY A 53 8.04 -15.28 -0.81
N VAL A 54 8.35 -14.10 -0.29
CA VAL A 54 8.82 -12.97 -1.10
C VAL A 54 10.34 -12.99 -1.14
N LEU A 55 10.90 -13.07 -2.35
CA LEU A 55 12.32 -13.17 -2.56
C LEU A 55 13.05 -11.89 -2.15
N GLU A 56 14.00 -12.04 -1.23
CA GLU A 56 15.08 -11.09 -1.01
C GLU A 56 16.37 -11.63 -1.61
N VAL A 57 17.02 -10.85 -2.48
CA VAL A 57 18.32 -11.21 -3.06
C VAL A 57 19.42 -10.46 -2.31
N LEU A 58 20.40 -11.19 -1.79
CA LEU A 58 21.53 -10.64 -1.06
C LEU A 58 22.68 -10.27 -2.01
N PRO A 59 23.65 -9.43 -1.57
CA PRO A 59 24.76 -8.97 -2.42
C PRO A 59 25.57 -10.09 -3.08
N ASP A 60 25.69 -11.24 -2.43
CA ASP A 60 26.41 -12.42 -2.92
C ASP A 60 25.64 -13.21 -4.02
N GLY A 61 24.44 -12.74 -4.38
CA GLY A 61 23.65 -13.27 -5.50
C GLY A 61 22.74 -14.45 -5.17
N PHE A 62 22.83 -15.02 -3.96
CA PHE A 62 21.81 -15.93 -3.42
C PHE A 62 20.69 -15.14 -2.74
N GLY A 63 19.58 -15.80 -2.43
CA GLY A 63 18.45 -15.14 -1.79
C GLY A 63 17.71 -16.02 -0.78
N PHE A 64 16.76 -15.39 -0.10
CA PHE A 64 15.83 -16.05 0.81
C PHE A 64 14.40 -15.65 0.46
N LEU A 65 13.47 -16.61 0.53
CA LEU A 65 12.05 -16.29 0.53
C LEU A 65 11.65 -15.92 1.96
N ARG A 66 11.27 -14.66 2.14
CA ARG A 66 10.82 -14.12 3.43
C ARG A 66 9.31 -14.29 3.57
N SER A 67 8.86 -14.66 4.76
CA SER A 67 7.44 -14.84 5.05
C SER A 67 6.75 -13.50 5.36
N PRO A 68 5.53 -13.27 4.82
CA PRO A 68 4.68 -12.15 5.23
C PRO A 68 4.32 -12.19 6.72
N GLU A 69 4.19 -13.38 7.33
CA GLU A 69 3.82 -13.55 8.74
C GLU A 69 4.86 -12.97 9.70
N TYR A 70 6.13 -12.95 9.26
CA TYR A 70 7.25 -12.35 9.98
C TYR A 70 7.61 -10.96 9.46
N ASN A 71 6.67 -10.25 8.80
CA ASN A 71 6.87 -8.91 8.24
C ASN A 71 8.06 -8.81 7.27
N TYR A 72 8.36 -9.88 6.55
CA TYR A 72 9.53 -10.00 5.66
C TYR A 72 10.89 -9.88 6.35
N LEU A 73 10.94 -10.04 7.68
CA LEU A 73 12.18 -10.08 8.43
C LEU A 73 12.88 -11.44 8.28
N PRO A 74 14.21 -11.50 8.48
CA PRO A 74 14.92 -12.77 8.55
C PRO A 74 14.37 -13.66 9.67
N GLY A 75 13.93 -14.86 9.29
CA GLY A 75 13.36 -15.86 10.18
C GLY A 75 14.09 -17.20 10.09
N PRO A 76 13.91 -18.09 11.09
CA PRO A 76 14.47 -19.44 11.06
C PRO A 76 13.88 -20.30 9.93
N ASP A 77 12.66 -19.99 9.50
CA ASP A 77 11.91 -20.75 8.49
C ASP A 77 12.15 -20.24 7.06
N ASP A 78 13.10 -19.32 6.87
CA ASP A 78 13.40 -18.77 5.55
C ASP A 78 13.92 -19.82 4.58
N ILE A 79 13.47 -19.70 3.33
CA ILE A 79 13.78 -20.66 2.28
C ILE A 79 14.93 -20.13 1.43
N TYR A 80 16.06 -20.80 1.48
CA TYR A 80 17.21 -20.52 0.64
C TYR A 80 16.88 -20.72 -0.85
N VAL A 81 17.29 -19.74 -1.66
CA VAL A 81 17.19 -19.74 -3.12
C VAL A 81 18.58 -19.57 -3.70
N SER A 82 18.98 -20.54 -4.53
CA SER A 82 20.31 -20.54 -5.13
C SER A 82 20.46 -19.45 -6.22
N PRO A 83 21.68 -18.92 -6.44
CA PRO A 83 21.95 -17.99 -7.54
C PRO A 83 21.56 -18.57 -8.91
N SER A 84 21.73 -19.88 -9.09
CA SER A 84 21.35 -20.58 -10.31
C SER A 84 19.84 -20.55 -10.56
N GLN A 85 19.00 -20.70 -9.53
CA GLN A 85 17.55 -20.57 -9.64
C GLN A 85 17.13 -19.13 -9.92
N ILE A 86 17.72 -18.15 -9.21
CA ILE A 86 17.47 -16.72 -9.44
C ILE A 86 17.77 -16.37 -10.90
N LYS A 87 18.92 -16.79 -11.42
CA LYS A 87 19.32 -16.53 -12.81
C LYS A 87 18.42 -17.28 -13.81
N LYS A 88 18.16 -18.57 -13.58
CA LYS A 88 17.35 -19.42 -14.49
C LYS A 88 15.94 -18.86 -14.70
N PHE A 89 15.32 -18.36 -13.64
CA PHE A 89 13.96 -17.84 -13.69
C PHE A 89 13.91 -16.31 -13.71
N ALA A 90 15.03 -15.61 -13.92
CA ALA A 90 15.12 -14.16 -13.92
C ALA A 90 14.37 -13.51 -12.73
N LEU A 91 14.56 -14.08 -11.54
CA LEU A 91 13.90 -13.62 -10.32
C LEU A 91 14.54 -12.33 -9.83
N ARG A 92 13.75 -11.45 -9.22
CA ARG A 92 14.19 -10.19 -8.64
C ARG A 92 13.65 -10.04 -7.22
N LYS A 93 14.29 -9.17 -6.43
CA LYS A 93 13.78 -8.76 -5.12
C LYS A 93 12.29 -8.39 -5.23
N GLY A 94 11.48 -8.87 -4.28
CA GLY A 94 10.03 -8.66 -4.27
C GLY A 94 9.21 -9.70 -5.05
N ASP A 95 9.83 -10.60 -5.81
CA ASP A 95 9.07 -11.68 -6.46
C ASP A 95 8.52 -12.65 -5.42
N THR A 96 7.21 -12.88 -5.42
CA THR A 96 6.59 -13.94 -4.63
C THR A 96 6.85 -15.26 -5.33
N VAL A 97 7.58 -16.18 -4.71
CA VAL A 97 7.97 -17.45 -5.32
C VAL A 97 7.32 -18.57 -4.52
N ALA A 98 6.60 -19.45 -5.21
CA ALA A 98 6.05 -20.66 -4.60
C ALA A 98 6.65 -21.90 -5.25
N GLY A 99 6.88 -22.94 -4.45
CA GLY A 99 7.53 -24.13 -4.94
C GLY A 99 7.72 -25.22 -3.90
N TYR A 100 8.35 -26.31 -4.35
CA TYR A 100 8.71 -27.40 -3.46
C TYR A 100 9.97 -27.05 -2.69
N VAL A 101 9.93 -27.31 -1.40
CA VAL A 101 10.95 -27.01 -0.40
C VAL A 101 11.37 -28.32 0.26
N ARG A 102 12.66 -28.41 0.60
CA ARG A 102 13.21 -29.46 1.46
C ARG A 102 13.75 -28.89 2.75
N GLY A 103 13.74 -29.72 3.79
CA GLY A 103 14.45 -29.43 5.02
C GLY A 103 15.97 -29.31 4.82
N PRO A 104 16.66 -28.67 5.79
CA PRO A 104 18.12 -28.60 5.81
C PRO A 104 18.74 -30.00 5.90
N LYS A 105 19.81 -30.23 5.14
CA LYS A 105 20.67 -31.42 5.29
C LYS A 105 21.70 -31.21 6.41
N GLU A 106 22.44 -32.27 6.72
CA GLU A 106 23.55 -32.21 7.68
C GLU A 106 24.55 -31.10 7.28
N GLY A 107 24.73 -30.12 8.17
CA GLY A 107 25.56 -28.93 7.93
C GLY A 107 24.84 -27.70 7.34
N GLU A 108 23.58 -27.83 6.92
CA GLU A 108 22.75 -26.70 6.46
C GLU A 108 21.87 -26.18 7.61
N ARG A 109 21.57 -24.88 7.59
CA ARG A 109 20.74 -24.23 8.63
C ARG A 109 19.32 -23.87 8.17
N PHE A 110 19.11 -23.75 6.86
CA PHE A 110 17.87 -23.22 6.28
C PHE A 110 17.19 -24.26 5.40
N PHE A 111 15.88 -24.11 5.23
CA PHE A 111 15.15 -24.78 4.18
C PHE A 111 15.70 -24.38 2.81
N ALA A 112 15.57 -25.25 1.81
CA ALA A 112 16.06 -24.96 0.46
C ALA A 112 14.97 -25.21 -0.58
N LEU A 113 14.83 -24.27 -1.51
CA LEU A 113 13.92 -24.40 -2.65
C LEU A 113 14.44 -25.48 -3.60
N LEU A 114 13.68 -26.55 -3.78
CA LEU A 114 13.99 -27.60 -4.75
C LEU A 114 13.58 -27.19 -6.17
N GLN A 115 12.33 -26.74 -6.31
CA GLN A 115 11.75 -26.45 -7.61
C GLN A 115 10.76 -25.29 -7.50
N VAL A 116 10.98 -24.29 -8.35
CA VAL A 116 10.03 -23.18 -8.53
C VAL A 116 8.83 -23.69 -9.32
N VAL A 117 7.63 -23.45 -8.79
CA VAL A 117 6.36 -23.82 -9.41
C VAL A 117 5.66 -22.60 -10.01
N SER A 118 5.61 -21.51 -9.26
CA SER A 118 5.01 -20.25 -9.72
C SER A 118 5.79 -19.04 -9.21
N VAL A 119 5.69 -17.94 -9.95
CA VAL A 119 6.25 -16.65 -9.60
C VAL A 119 5.13 -15.61 -9.70
N ASN A 120 4.85 -14.91 -8.60
CA ASN A 120 3.77 -13.94 -8.45
C ASN A 120 2.38 -14.50 -8.83
N GLY A 121 2.11 -15.75 -8.45
CA GLY A 121 0.86 -16.45 -8.76
C GLY A 121 0.76 -17.01 -10.18
N GLU A 122 1.73 -16.73 -11.05
CA GLU A 122 1.76 -17.27 -12.41
C GLU A 122 2.65 -18.52 -12.50
N PRO A 123 2.15 -19.64 -13.06
CA PRO A 123 2.97 -20.81 -13.33
C PRO A 123 4.16 -20.47 -14.21
N VAL A 124 5.32 -21.02 -13.88
CA VAL A 124 6.57 -20.72 -14.60
C VAL A 124 6.47 -21.04 -16.09
N GLU A 125 5.66 -22.03 -16.50
CA GLU A 125 5.52 -22.40 -17.91
C GLU A 125 4.75 -21.37 -18.76
N LYS A 126 3.93 -20.53 -18.12
CA LYS A 126 3.08 -19.53 -18.80
C LYS A 126 3.59 -18.11 -18.64
N ARG A 127 4.76 -17.94 -18.03
CA ARG A 127 5.26 -16.62 -17.68
C ARG A 127 5.64 -15.85 -18.94
N GLU A 128 4.93 -14.75 -19.18
CA GLU A 128 5.27 -13.81 -20.23
C GLU A 128 6.50 -12.98 -19.82
N ILE A 129 7.19 -12.43 -20.83
CA ILE A 129 8.28 -11.47 -20.59
C ILE A 129 7.62 -10.19 -20.08
N ARG A 130 7.64 -9.98 -18.76
CA ARG A 130 7.15 -8.74 -18.16
C ARG A 130 8.15 -7.60 -18.36
N THR A 131 7.65 -6.43 -18.70
CA THR A 131 8.43 -5.19 -18.72
C THR A 131 8.86 -4.84 -17.30
N VAL A 132 10.07 -4.31 -17.16
CA VAL A 132 10.60 -3.85 -15.88
C VAL A 132 9.86 -2.58 -15.45
N PHE A 133 9.50 -2.46 -14.17
CA PHE A 133 8.76 -1.32 -13.63
C PHE A 133 9.32 0.05 -14.04
N GLU A 134 10.64 0.19 -14.04
CA GLU A 134 11.33 1.43 -14.42
C GLU A 134 11.16 1.82 -15.89
N ASN A 135 10.82 0.86 -16.77
CA ASN A 135 10.60 1.09 -18.20
C ASN A 135 9.11 1.31 -18.54
N LEU A 136 8.20 1.16 -17.57
CA LEU A 136 6.77 1.39 -17.78
C LEU A 136 6.48 2.90 -17.87
N THR A 137 5.53 3.26 -18.73
CA THR A 137 5.25 4.66 -19.05
C THR A 137 4.41 5.31 -17.94
N PRO A 138 4.95 6.31 -17.21
CA PRO A 138 4.23 6.95 -16.11
C PRO A 138 3.21 7.97 -16.62
N LEU A 139 1.98 7.88 -16.13
CA LEU A 139 0.90 8.83 -16.39
C LEU A 139 0.43 9.52 -15.10
N HIS A 140 -0.28 10.64 -15.28
CA HIS A 140 -1.10 11.18 -14.20
C HIS A 140 -2.26 10.22 -13.90
N PRO A 141 -2.71 10.13 -12.63
CA PRO A 141 -3.92 9.39 -12.30
C PRO A 141 -5.11 9.90 -13.10
N ASN A 142 -5.80 8.99 -13.78
CA ASN A 142 -6.97 9.27 -14.63
C ASN A 142 -8.17 8.36 -14.28
N THR A 143 -8.03 7.52 -13.25
CA THR A 143 -9.07 6.66 -12.73
C THR A 143 -9.19 6.92 -11.24
N ARG A 144 -10.36 7.36 -10.78
CA ARG A 144 -10.61 7.75 -9.40
C ARG A 144 -10.87 6.53 -8.50
N PHE A 145 -10.36 6.57 -7.28
CA PHE A 145 -10.86 5.77 -6.17
C PHE A 145 -12.02 6.51 -5.51
N THR A 146 -13.23 5.95 -5.58
CA THR A 146 -14.35 6.40 -4.74
C THR A 146 -14.13 5.92 -3.31
N LEU A 147 -14.06 6.84 -2.35
CA LEU A 147 -13.86 6.53 -0.93
C LEU A 147 -15.17 6.60 -0.11
N GLU A 148 -16.18 7.30 -0.60
CA GLU A 148 -17.53 7.31 -0.03
C GLU A 148 -18.09 5.89 0.06
N THR A 149 -18.56 5.49 1.25
CA THR A 149 -19.14 4.17 1.51
C THR A 149 -20.55 4.29 2.06
N VAL A 150 -20.67 4.71 3.32
CA VAL A 150 -21.93 4.91 4.03
C VAL A 150 -22.17 6.39 4.33
N ARG A 151 -23.43 6.79 4.43
CA ARG A 151 -23.85 8.18 4.67
C ARG A 151 -23.09 8.88 5.81
N ASN A 152 -22.90 8.17 6.91
CA ASN A 152 -22.34 8.72 8.15
C ASN A 152 -20.80 8.77 8.14
N GLU A 153 -20.14 8.22 7.10
CA GLU A 153 -18.69 8.24 7.01
C GLU A 153 -18.21 9.55 6.37
N LEU A 154 -18.22 10.61 7.19
CA LEU A 154 -17.89 11.95 6.74
C LEU A 154 -16.43 12.10 6.32
N THR A 155 -15.50 11.31 6.88
CA THR A 155 -14.07 11.44 6.55
C THR A 155 -13.84 11.15 5.08
N THR A 156 -14.35 10.03 4.58
CA THR A 156 -14.13 9.64 3.19
C THR A 156 -14.97 10.46 2.23
N ARG A 157 -16.19 10.85 2.63
CA ARG A 157 -17.03 11.77 1.87
C ARG A 157 -16.39 13.14 1.68
N THR A 158 -15.83 13.73 2.75
CA THR A 158 -15.11 15.01 2.66
C THR A 158 -13.85 14.88 1.81
N MET A 159 -13.07 13.81 1.96
CA MET A 159 -11.91 13.56 1.11
C MET A 159 -12.29 13.48 -0.38
N ASP A 160 -13.35 12.76 -0.71
CA ASP A 160 -13.83 12.60 -2.09
C ASP A 160 -14.23 13.92 -2.77
N LEU A 161 -14.61 14.94 -1.99
CA LEU A 161 -14.98 16.27 -2.50
C LEU A 161 -13.79 17.22 -2.57
N ILE A 162 -12.89 17.16 -1.60
CA ILE A 162 -11.83 18.16 -1.42
C ILE A 162 -10.49 17.69 -2.00
N SER A 163 -10.14 16.43 -1.85
CA SER A 163 -8.86 15.87 -2.28
C SER A 163 -9.10 14.49 -2.89
N PRO A 164 -9.67 14.43 -4.12
CA PRO A 164 -9.96 13.16 -4.79
C PRO A 164 -8.66 12.37 -4.99
N VAL A 165 -8.73 11.06 -4.81
CA VAL A 165 -7.57 10.16 -4.91
C VAL A 165 -7.74 9.27 -6.15
N GLY A 166 -6.69 9.18 -6.98
CA GLY A 166 -6.69 8.30 -8.15
C GLY A 166 -5.80 7.05 -8.03
N LYS A 167 -6.02 6.09 -8.92
CA LYS A 167 -5.10 4.98 -9.19
C LYS A 167 -3.75 5.54 -9.66
N GLY A 168 -2.71 5.37 -8.85
CA GLY A 168 -1.38 5.93 -9.10
C GLY A 168 -1.05 7.22 -8.32
N GLN A 169 -1.92 7.63 -7.38
CA GLN A 169 -1.72 8.86 -6.60
C GLN A 169 -0.48 8.78 -5.69
N ARG A 170 0.20 9.93 -5.54
CA ARG A 170 1.21 10.19 -4.49
C ARG A 170 0.59 11.13 -3.47
N GLY A 171 -0.13 10.56 -2.52
CA GLY A 171 -0.87 11.28 -1.49
C GLY A 171 -0.05 11.49 -0.21
N LEU A 172 -0.18 12.66 0.39
CA LEU A 172 0.35 12.97 1.71
C LEU A 172 -0.79 13.36 2.66
N ILE A 173 -0.91 12.66 3.79
CA ILE A 173 -1.75 13.08 4.91
C ILE A 173 -0.87 13.86 5.88
N VAL A 174 -0.95 15.17 5.80
CA VAL A 174 -0.12 16.09 6.60
C VAL A 174 -0.79 16.28 7.95
N ALA A 175 -0.22 15.70 9.00
CA ALA A 175 -0.89 15.59 10.28
C ALA A 175 0.05 15.93 11.43
N ALA A 176 -0.41 16.80 12.33
CA ALA A 176 0.22 16.95 13.63
C ALA A 176 -0.12 15.76 14.55
N PRO A 177 0.68 15.48 15.59
CA PRO A 177 0.32 14.47 16.59
C PRO A 177 -1.09 14.71 17.17
N LYS A 178 -1.85 13.63 17.41
CA LYS A 178 -3.21 13.63 17.99
C LYS A 178 -4.30 14.30 17.13
N THR A 179 -4.10 14.46 15.82
CA THR A 179 -5.12 15.00 14.88
C THR A 179 -6.03 13.94 14.25
N GLY A 180 -5.81 12.66 14.53
CA GLY A 180 -6.63 11.56 14.01
C GLY A 180 -6.07 10.86 12.76
N LYS A 181 -4.75 10.93 12.51
CA LYS A 181 -4.06 10.29 11.36
C LYS A 181 -4.42 8.80 11.20
N THR A 182 -4.39 8.05 12.30
CA THR A 182 -4.55 6.58 12.29
C THR A 182 -5.97 6.21 11.90
N ILE A 183 -6.97 6.89 12.49
CA ILE A 183 -8.39 6.69 12.17
C ILE A 183 -8.66 7.06 10.70
N MET A 184 -8.07 8.14 10.19
CA MET A 184 -8.21 8.50 8.78
C MET A 184 -7.64 7.40 7.86
N LEU A 185 -6.44 6.89 8.13
CA LEU A 185 -5.85 5.80 7.35
C LEU A 185 -6.72 4.53 7.38
N GLN A 186 -7.25 4.14 8.54
CA GLN A 186 -8.16 2.99 8.67
C GLN A 186 -9.43 3.18 7.82
N LYS A 187 -10.01 4.39 7.84
CA LYS A 187 -11.20 4.71 7.04
C LYS A 187 -10.92 4.66 5.54
N ILE A 188 -9.76 5.16 5.10
CA ILE A 188 -9.31 5.06 3.69
C ILE A 188 -9.15 3.59 3.31
N ALA A 189 -8.46 2.79 4.13
CA ALA A 189 -8.24 1.37 3.91
C ALA A 189 -9.55 0.58 3.75
N ASN A 190 -10.51 0.82 4.65
CA ASN A 190 -11.81 0.16 4.63
C ASN A 190 -12.67 0.62 3.45
N ALA A 191 -12.59 1.90 3.07
CA ALA A 191 -13.27 2.39 1.88
C ALA A 191 -12.72 1.78 0.60
N LEU A 192 -11.39 1.72 0.45
CA LEU A 192 -10.73 1.13 -0.70
C LEU A 192 -11.11 -0.35 -0.86
N THR A 193 -11.06 -1.13 0.23
CA THR A 193 -11.37 -2.57 0.19
C THR A 193 -12.85 -2.87 -0.01
N THR A 194 -13.74 -1.95 0.40
CA THR A 194 -15.18 -2.06 0.17
C THR A 194 -15.55 -1.73 -1.28
N ASN A 195 -15.01 -0.62 -1.81
CA ASN A 195 -15.41 -0.09 -3.11
C ASN A 195 -14.59 -0.65 -4.27
N HIS A 196 -13.35 -1.09 -4.02
CA HIS A 196 -12.40 -1.56 -5.02
C HIS A 196 -11.79 -2.91 -4.59
N PRO A 197 -12.56 -4.00 -4.48
CA PRO A 197 -12.06 -5.29 -4.00
C PRO A 197 -10.99 -5.93 -4.93
N GLU A 198 -10.78 -5.37 -6.12
CA GLU A 198 -9.77 -5.83 -7.08
C GLU A 198 -8.35 -5.35 -6.75
N ILE A 199 -8.20 -4.32 -5.92
CA ILE A 199 -6.89 -3.77 -5.58
C ILE A 199 -6.14 -4.67 -4.60
N VAL A 200 -4.82 -4.57 -4.60
CA VAL A 200 -3.99 -5.12 -3.53
C VAL A 200 -3.69 -4.00 -2.54
N LEU A 201 -4.23 -4.10 -1.33
CA LEU A 201 -3.98 -3.16 -0.24
C LEU A 201 -2.87 -3.68 0.68
N ILE A 202 -1.82 -2.87 0.84
CA ILE A 202 -0.74 -3.09 1.80
C ILE A 202 -0.70 -1.91 2.77
N VAL A 203 -0.78 -2.17 4.07
CA VAL A 203 -0.55 -1.17 5.11
C VAL A 203 0.85 -1.37 5.68
N LEU A 204 1.70 -0.37 5.54
CA LEU A 204 3.09 -0.39 5.99
C LEU A 204 3.24 0.53 7.20
N LEU A 205 3.53 -0.04 8.36
CA LEU A 205 3.71 0.68 9.62
C LEU A 205 5.19 0.68 10.00
N ILE A 206 5.79 1.86 10.15
CA ILE A 206 7.22 2.05 10.41
C ILE A 206 7.40 2.86 11.69
N ASP A 207 8.16 2.29 12.63
CA ASP A 207 8.52 2.92 13.91
C ASP A 207 7.26 3.38 14.67
N GLU A 208 6.23 2.53 14.64
CA GLU A 208 4.95 2.75 15.31
C GLU A 208 4.78 1.79 16.50
N ARG A 209 3.82 2.10 17.36
CA ARG A 209 3.61 1.34 18.60
C ARG A 209 2.96 -0.03 18.36
N PRO A 210 3.34 -1.08 19.11
CA PRO A 210 2.76 -2.42 18.96
C PRO A 210 1.23 -2.46 19.09
N GLU A 211 0.66 -1.66 19.98
CA GLU A 211 -0.81 -1.57 20.16
C GLU A 211 -1.51 -0.96 18.93
N GLU A 212 -0.89 0.00 18.26
CA GLU A 212 -1.42 0.61 17.03
C GLU A 212 -1.31 -0.36 15.84
N VAL A 213 -0.25 -1.17 15.79
CA VAL A 213 -0.11 -2.26 14.80
C VAL A 213 -1.22 -3.27 14.96
N THR A 214 -1.47 -3.73 16.20
CA THR A 214 -2.52 -4.71 16.49
C THR A 214 -3.91 -4.17 16.14
N ASP A 215 -4.18 -2.90 16.43
CA ASP A 215 -5.44 -2.24 16.08
C ASP A 215 -5.64 -2.18 14.56
N MET A 216 -4.59 -1.81 13.81
CA MET A 216 -4.63 -1.79 12.35
C MET A 216 -4.89 -3.16 11.74
N GLN A 217 -4.21 -4.21 12.25
CA GLN A 217 -4.39 -5.61 11.80
C GLN A 217 -5.82 -6.12 12.00
N ARG A 218 -6.49 -5.70 13.08
CA ARG A 218 -7.87 -6.10 13.37
C ARG A 218 -8.89 -5.28 12.59
N SER A 219 -8.55 -4.05 12.25
CA SER A 219 -9.49 -3.06 11.72
C SER A 219 -9.52 -2.99 10.20
N VAL A 220 -8.48 -3.49 9.52
CA VAL A 220 -8.32 -3.36 8.07
C VAL A 220 -8.26 -4.72 7.39
N LYS A 221 -9.00 -4.85 6.28
CA LYS A 221 -8.94 -6.02 5.39
C LYS A 221 -7.83 -5.84 4.35
N GLY A 222 -6.61 -6.21 4.69
CA GLY A 222 -5.48 -6.12 3.78
C GLY A 222 -4.23 -6.73 4.38
N GLU A 223 -3.14 -6.69 3.64
CA GLU A 223 -1.84 -7.11 4.15
C GLU A 223 -1.29 -6.00 5.06
N VAL A 224 -1.09 -6.28 6.35
CA VAL A 224 -0.50 -5.31 7.28
C VAL A 224 0.92 -5.76 7.63
N VAL A 225 1.89 -4.96 7.21
CA VAL A 225 3.32 -5.17 7.41
C VAL A 225 3.83 -4.11 8.37
N ALA A 226 4.49 -4.50 9.45
CA ALA A 226 4.95 -3.57 10.47
C ALA A 226 6.40 -3.81 10.89
N SER A 227 7.07 -2.73 11.26
CA SER A 227 8.33 -2.72 12.00
C SER A 227 8.18 -1.72 13.15
N THR A 228 8.00 -2.21 14.37
CA THR A 228 7.71 -1.40 15.56
C THR A 228 8.93 -0.59 16.00
N PHE A 229 8.75 0.39 16.87
CA PHE A 229 9.84 1.23 17.40
C PHE A 229 10.95 0.45 18.16
N ASP A 230 10.68 -0.81 18.54
CA ASP A 230 11.67 -1.69 19.18
C ASP A 230 12.76 -2.14 18.19
N GLU A 231 12.52 -1.98 16.89
CA GLU A 231 13.39 -2.42 15.81
C GLU A 231 14.42 -1.34 15.43
N PRO A 232 15.66 -1.71 15.05
CA PRO A 232 16.65 -0.76 14.54
C PRO A 232 16.26 -0.15 13.17
N ALA A 233 16.83 1.02 12.87
CA ALA A 233 16.58 1.77 11.64
C ALA A 233 16.86 0.96 10.35
N ASP A 234 17.90 0.11 10.33
CA ASP A 234 18.20 -0.77 9.20
C ASP A 234 17.03 -1.72 8.89
N ARG A 235 16.32 -2.20 9.92
CA ARG A 235 15.14 -3.08 9.74
C ARG A 235 13.97 -2.31 9.16
N HIS A 236 13.69 -1.09 9.63
CA HIS A 236 12.66 -0.25 9.04
C HIS A 236 12.88 -0.03 7.54
N VAL A 237 14.12 0.25 7.15
CA VAL A 237 14.50 0.44 5.75
C VAL A 237 14.36 -0.85 4.95
N GLN A 238 14.85 -1.97 5.48
CA GLN A 238 14.75 -3.28 4.83
C GLN A 238 13.30 -3.68 4.54
N VAL A 239 12.42 -3.59 5.55
CA VAL A 239 10.99 -3.95 5.43
C VAL A 239 10.31 -3.04 4.41
N ALA A 240 10.55 -1.72 4.47
CA ALA A 240 9.98 -0.79 3.52
C ALA A 240 10.42 -1.10 2.07
N GLU A 241 11.70 -1.41 1.86
CA GLU A 241 12.18 -1.79 0.53
C GLU A 241 11.60 -3.11 0.03
N MET A 242 11.45 -4.11 0.89
CA MET A 242 10.80 -5.37 0.53
C MET A 242 9.37 -5.14 0.07
N VAL A 243 8.59 -4.35 0.83
CA VAL A 243 7.22 -3.99 0.47
C VAL A 243 7.16 -3.21 -0.84
N LEU A 244 8.04 -2.24 -1.04
CA LEU A 244 8.08 -1.46 -2.28
C LEU A 244 8.40 -2.34 -3.48
N GLU A 245 9.42 -3.19 -3.39
CA GLU A 245 9.79 -4.06 -4.49
C GLU A 245 8.69 -5.10 -4.78
N LYS A 246 8.06 -5.67 -3.75
CA LYS A 246 6.88 -6.53 -3.91
C LYS A 246 5.76 -5.82 -4.68
N ALA A 247 5.43 -4.59 -4.28
CA ALA A 247 4.40 -3.80 -4.95
C ALA A 247 4.76 -3.52 -6.42
N LYS A 248 6.02 -3.18 -6.74
CA LYS A 248 6.47 -3.02 -8.13
C LYS A 248 6.30 -4.31 -8.93
N ARG A 249 6.66 -5.48 -8.38
CA ARG A 249 6.49 -6.77 -9.06
C ARG A 249 5.02 -7.08 -9.37
N MET A 250 4.10 -6.67 -8.50
CA MET A 250 2.65 -6.79 -8.74
C MET A 250 2.16 -5.83 -9.84
N VAL A 251 2.65 -4.59 -9.88
CA VAL A 251 2.29 -3.62 -10.92
C VAL A 251 2.80 -4.06 -12.30
N GLU A 252 3.98 -4.68 -12.37
CA GLU A 252 4.49 -5.30 -13.60
C GLU A 252 3.56 -6.42 -14.14
N LEU A 253 2.62 -6.90 -13.33
CA LEU A 253 1.57 -7.87 -13.69
C LEU A 253 0.19 -7.20 -13.80
N ASN A 254 0.18 -5.90 -14.11
CA ASN A 254 -1.01 -5.08 -14.33
C ASN A 254 -1.96 -5.02 -13.12
N LYS A 255 -1.45 -5.20 -11.90
CA LYS A 255 -2.23 -5.02 -10.67
C LYS A 255 -2.26 -3.57 -10.25
N ASP A 256 -3.39 -3.15 -9.69
CA ASP A 256 -3.52 -1.90 -8.96
C ASP A 256 -3.16 -2.16 -7.50
N VAL A 257 -2.05 -1.56 -7.04
CA VAL A 257 -1.52 -1.73 -5.69
C VAL A 257 -1.63 -0.41 -4.93
N VAL A 258 -2.09 -0.47 -3.68
CA VAL A 258 -2.13 0.69 -2.78
C VAL A 258 -1.29 0.38 -1.56
N ILE A 259 -0.32 1.26 -1.26
CA ILE A 259 0.44 1.25 -0.02
C ILE A 259 -0.05 2.41 0.86
N LEU A 260 -0.54 2.09 2.04
CA LEU A 260 -0.82 3.06 3.11
C LEU A 260 0.37 3.06 4.08
N LEU A 261 1.15 4.14 4.09
CA LEU A 261 2.38 4.24 4.88
C LEU A 261 2.18 5.14 6.11
N ASP A 262 2.42 4.59 7.30
CA ASP A 262 2.48 5.35 8.55
C ASP A 262 3.86 5.14 9.21
N SER A 263 4.85 6.03 9.05
CA SER A 263 4.81 7.31 8.32
C SER A 263 6.04 7.53 7.44
N ILE A 264 5.91 8.39 6.42
CA ILE A 264 7.06 8.75 5.55
C ILE A 264 8.12 9.53 6.33
N THR A 265 7.71 10.31 7.34
CA THR A 265 8.64 11.07 8.18
C THR A 265 9.54 10.14 8.99
N ARG A 266 8.97 9.12 9.64
CA ARG A 266 9.75 8.12 10.39
C ARG A 266 10.64 7.28 9.47
N LEU A 267 10.13 6.90 8.30
CA LEU A 267 10.95 6.20 7.30
C LEU A 267 12.14 7.07 6.86
N ALA A 268 11.94 8.36 6.59
CA ALA A 268 13.02 9.27 6.22
C ALA A 268 14.05 9.45 7.35
N ARG A 269 13.62 9.48 8.61
CA ARG A 269 14.53 9.46 9.77
C ARG A 269 15.38 8.19 9.79
N ALA A 270 14.78 7.02 9.58
CA ALA A 270 15.51 5.75 9.53
C ALA A 270 16.57 5.76 8.41
N TYR A 271 16.22 6.23 7.21
CA TYR A 271 17.18 6.40 6.12
C TYR A 271 18.32 7.37 6.45
N ASN A 272 18.04 8.44 7.21
CA ASN A 272 19.07 9.37 7.67
C ASN A 272 20.02 8.74 8.68
N THR A 273 19.50 7.95 9.62
CA THR A 273 20.32 7.27 10.64
C THR A 273 21.31 6.27 10.03
N ILE A 274 20.92 5.56 8.97
CA ILE A 274 21.78 4.56 8.31
C ILE A 274 22.65 5.15 7.20
N ALA A 275 22.45 6.42 6.85
CA ALA A 275 23.19 7.05 5.76
C ALA A 275 24.68 7.14 6.14
N PRO A 276 25.60 6.74 5.25
CA PRO A 276 27.02 6.98 5.49
C PRO A 276 27.28 8.48 5.53
N SER A 277 28.16 8.92 6.43
CA SER A 277 28.43 10.35 6.57
C SER A 277 29.02 10.92 5.28
N SER A 278 28.35 11.92 4.73
CA SER A 278 28.73 12.58 3.49
C SER A 278 29.65 13.78 3.71
N GLY A 279 29.90 14.15 4.97
CA GLY A 279 30.57 15.39 5.35
C GLY A 279 29.75 16.66 5.07
N ARG A 280 28.52 16.52 4.56
CA ARG A 280 27.60 17.63 4.25
C ARG A 280 26.27 17.39 4.94
N VAL A 281 26.02 18.16 5.99
CA VAL A 281 24.78 18.12 6.76
C VAL A 281 23.91 19.31 6.39
N LEU A 282 22.67 19.02 5.99
CA LEU A 282 21.64 20.00 5.69
C LEU A 282 20.99 20.53 6.98
N SER A 283 20.15 21.55 6.85
CA SER A 283 19.37 22.07 7.99
C SER A 283 18.57 20.94 8.65
N GLY A 284 18.50 20.96 9.98
CA GLY A 284 17.80 19.93 10.75
C GLY A 284 18.59 18.63 10.97
N GLY A 285 19.90 18.58 10.65
CA GLY A 285 20.74 17.42 10.95
C GLY A 285 20.62 16.28 9.93
N LEU A 286 20.15 16.59 8.73
CA LEU A 286 19.97 15.62 7.65
C LEU A 286 21.25 15.46 6.83
N GLU A 287 21.72 14.24 6.62
CA GLU A 287 22.78 13.94 5.65
C GLU A 287 22.28 14.29 4.24
N ALA A 288 23.13 14.93 3.42
CA ALA A 288 22.71 15.46 2.11
C ALA A 288 22.12 14.41 1.16
N THR A 289 22.52 13.14 1.30
CA THR A 289 22.07 12.03 0.45
C THR A 289 20.91 11.22 1.07
N SER A 290 20.58 11.46 2.34
CA SER A 290 19.61 10.64 3.11
C SER A 290 18.21 10.63 2.49
N LEU A 291 17.77 11.75 1.92
CA LEU A 291 16.41 11.91 1.38
C LEU A 291 16.22 11.32 -0.02
N GLN A 292 17.29 10.90 -0.71
CA GLN A 292 17.18 10.39 -2.07
C GLN A 292 16.36 9.09 -2.13
N ARG A 293 16.62 8.14 -1.23
CA ARG A 293 15.90 6.85 -1.17
C ARG A 293 14.43 7.02 -0.74
N PRO A 294 14.12 7.76 0.34
CA PRO A 294 12.73 8.08 0.67
C PRO A 294 11.96 8.79 -0.46
N LYS A 295 12.58 9.74 -1.17
CA LYS A 295 11.95 10.40 -2.32
C LYS A 295 11.68 9.42 -3.46
N ARG A 296 12.59 8.48 -3.71
CA ARG A 296 12.36 7.38 -4.66
C ARG A 296 11.22 6.45 -4.22
N PHE A 297 11.06 6.21 -2.92
CA PHE A 297 9.95 5.42 -2.38
C PHE A 297 8.61 6.06 -2.73
N LEU A 298 8.39 7.32 -2.32
CA LEU A 298 7.13 8.03 -2.64
C LEU A 298 6.99 8.27 -4.15
N GLY A 299 8.07 8.59 -4.85
CA GLY A 299 8.12 8.80 -6.30
C GLY A 299 7.94 7.52 -7.13
N ALA A 300 7.92 6.34 -6.51
CA ALA A 300 7.55 5.12 -7.19
C ALA A 300 6.07 5.12 -7.56
N ALA A 301 5.21 5.74 -6.76
CA ALA A 301 3.78 5.80 -7.04
C ALA A 301 3.45 6.60 -8.32
N ARG A 302 2.73 5.94 -9.22
CA ARG A 302 2.41 6.39 -10.57
C ARG A 302 1.30 5.51 -11.18
N LYS A 303 0.51 6.10 -12.08
CA LYS A 303 -0.35 5.34 -12.99
C LYS A 303 0.52 4.83 -14.15
N ILE A 304 0.26 3.62 -14.61
CA ILE A 304 0.97 3.01 -15.73
C ILE A 304 0.03 2.95 -16.94
N GLU A 305 0.54 3.29 -18.12
CA GLU A 305 -0.21 3.23 -19.37
C GLU A 305 -0.49 1.78 -19.80
N GLU A 306 0.51 0.92 -19.70
CA GLU A 306 0.47 -0.48 -20.13
C GLU A 306 -0.43 -1.36 -19.24
N GLY A 307 -0.74 -0.91 -18.02
CA GLY A 307 -1.62 -1.60 -17.08
C GLY A 307 -1.17 -1.51 -15.63
N GLY A 308 -2.13 -1.61 -14.71
CA GLY A 308 -1.91 -1.47 -13.27
C GLY A 308 -1.66 -0.03 -12.80
N SER A 309 -1.31 0.10 -11.52
CA SER A 309 -0.91 1.36 -10.89
C SER A 309 -0.30 1.11 -9.52
N LEU A 310 0.62 1.98 -9.10
CA LEU A 310 1.11 2.03 -7.72
C LEU A 310 0.62 3.32 -7.07
N THR A 311 -0.24 3.20 -6.08
CA THR A 311 -0.71 4.33 -5.26
C THR A 311 -0.02 4.28 -3.91
N ILE A 312 0.53 5.40 -3.45
CA ILE A 312 1.11 5.53 -2.12
C ILE A 312 0.42 6.71 -1.43
N ILE A 313 -0.21 6.44 -0.30
CA ILE A 313 -0.75 7.46 0.60
C ILE A 313 0.04 7.35 1.90
N ALA A 314 0.84 8.37 2.21
CA ALA A 314 1.68 8.35 3.39
C ALA A 314 1.30 9.46 4.36
N THR A 315 1.37 9.19 5.66
CA THR A 315 1.29 10.25 6.68
C THR A 315 2.62 10.98 6.76
N ALA A 316 2.56 12.31 6.84
CA ALA A 316 3.70 13.18 7.08
C ALA A 316 3.45 13.97 8.37
N LEU A 317 4.37 13.82 9.33
CA LEU A 317 4.29 14.49 10.62
C LEU A 317 4.75 15.94 10.49
N VAL A 318 3.93 16.86 10.99
CA VAL A 318 4.24 18.29 11.10
C VAL A 318 4.00 18.79 12.53
N GLU A 319 4.51 19.99 12.84
CA GLU A 319 4.33 20.62 14.15
C GLU A 319 4.79 19.72 15.32
N THR A 320 5.87 18.97 15.11
CA THR A 320 6.50 18.10 16.11
C THR A 320 7.51 18.85 16.99
N GLY A 321 7.84 20.09 16.64
CA GLY A 321 8.93 20.87 17.25
C GLY A 321 10.32 20.47 16.75
N SER A 322 10.43 19.52 15.81
CA SER A 322 11.70 19.11 15.21
C SER A 322 11.94 19.81 13.88
N ARG A 323 13.05 20.56 13.77
CA ARG A 323 13.46 21.18 12.51
C ARG A 323 13.74 20.15 11.41
N MET A 324 14.18 18.94 11.79
CA MET A 324 14.39 17.83 10.86
C MET A 324 13.09 17.46 10.15
N ASP A 325 11.98 17.36 10.89
CA ASP A 325 10.68 16.95 10.33
C ASP A 325 10.11 18.02 9.39
N GLU A 326 10.30 19.29 9.70
CA GLU A 326 9.92 20.40 8.83
C GLU A 326 10.66 20.32 7.47
N VAL A 327 11.96 20.07 7.50
CA VAL A 327 12.77 19.93 6.26
C VAL A 327 12.35 18.68 5.49
N ILE A 328 12.13 17.55 6.18
CA ILE A 328 11.62 16.33 5.57
C ILE A 328 10.28 16.59 4.87
N PHE A 329 9.35 17.26 5.54
CA PHE A 329 8.02 17.56 4.99
C PHE A 329 8.10 18.41 3.72
N GLU A 330 8.87 19.49 3.73
CA GLU A 330 9.02 20.37 2.55
C GLU A 330 9.59 19.62 1.33
N GLU A 331 10.53 18.70 1.54
CA GLU A 331 11.09 17.87 0.47
C GLU A 331 10.08 16.89 -0.14
N PHE A 332 9.16 16.36 0.66
CA PHE A 332 8.10 15.48 0.18
C PHE A 332 6.92 16.22 -0.43
N LYS A 333 6.62 17.44 0.02
CA LYS A 333 5.59 18.30 -0.55
C LYS A 333 5.81 18.53 -2.05
N GLY A 334 7.06 18.72 -2.47
CA GLY A 334 7.42 18.81 -3.89
C GLY A 334 7.26 17.51 -4.68
N THR A 335 7.31 16.36 -4.01
CA THR A 335 7.27 15.02 -4.60
C THR A 335 5.83 14.48 -4.75
N GLY A 336 4.97 14.81 -3.77
CA GLY A 336 3.55 14.47 -3.77
C GLY A 336 2.74 15.23 -4.82
N ASN A 337 1.55 14.71 -5.12
CA ASN A 337 0.58 15.37 -6.01
C ASN A 337 -0.84 15.44 -5.42
N SER A 338 -1.04 14.98 -4.20
CA SER A 338 -2.26 15.18 -3.41
C SER A 338 -1.89 15.38 -1.94
N GLU A 339 -2.54 16.32 -1.28
CA GLU A 339 -2.34 16.66 0.12
C GLU A 339 -3.68 16.70 0.84
N VAL A 340 -3.76 16.06 2.00
CA VAL A 340 -4.85 16.19 2.97
C VAL A 340 -4.24 16.69 4.27
N VAL A 341 -4.56 17.92 4.63
CA VAL A 341 -3.97 18.58 5.80
C VAL A 341 -4.92 18.45 6.98
N LEU A 342 -4.43 17.95 8.11
CA LEU A 342 -5.18 17.89 9.36
C LEU A 342 -4.82 19.07 10.27
N ASP A 343 -5.84 19.82 10.71
CA ASP A 343 -5.67 21.00 11.57
C ASP A 343 -5.87 20.63 13.05
N ARG A 344 -4.85 20.95 13.87
CA ARG A 344 -4.90 20.77 15.33
C ARG A 344 -6.05 21.56 15.96
N LYS A 345 -6.40 22.75 15.44
CA LYS A 345 -7.50 23.57 15.97
C LYS A 345 -8.85 22.86 15.90
N LEU A 346 -9.07 22.05 14.86
CA LEU A 346 -10.29 21.24 14.71
C LEU A 346 -10.28 20.07 15.70
N ALA A 347 -9.14 19.38 15.80
CA ALA A 347 -8.98 18.26 16.72
C ALA A 347 -9.13 18.68 18.19
N ASP A 348 -8.57 19.81 18.60
CA ASP A 348 -8.68 20.35 19.96
C ASP A 348 -10.13 20.70 20.34
N ARG A 349 -10.95 21.07 19.35
CA ARG A 349 -12.40 21.29 19.49
C ARG A 349 -13.24 20.02 19.32
N ARG A 350 -12.60 18.86 19.12
CA ARG A 350 -13.24 17.56 18.85
C ARG A 350 -14.10 17.55 17.59
N LEU A 351 -13.77 18.38 16.61
CA LEU A 351 -14.43 18.40 15.32
C LEU A 351 -13.70 17.43 14.37
N PHE A 352 -14.35 16.31 14.03
CA PHE A 352 -13.79 15.30 13.13
C PHE A 352 -14.72 15.07 11.92
N PRO A 353 -14.18 14.89 10.69
CA PRO A 353 -12.75 14.85 10.35
C PRO A 353 -12.05 16.21 10.51
N ALA A 354 -10.84 16.21 11.05
CA ALA A 354 -10.07 17.43 11.32
C ALA A 354 -9.37 17.96 10.05
N ILE A 355 -10.04 17.95 8.90
CA ILE A 355 -9.46 18.32 7.60
C ILE A 355 -9.50 19.84 7.42
N ASP A 356 -8.36 20.45 7.13
CA ASP A 356 -8.30 21.81 6.61
C ASP A 356 -8.66 21.81 5.11
N ILE A 357 -9.88 22.23 4.82
CA ILE A 357 -10.44 22.19 3.45
C ILE A 357 -9.67 23.12 2.50
N ASN A 358 -9.24 24.27 2.99
CA ASN A 358 -8.59 25.30 2.17
C ASN A 358 -7.15 24.92 1.81
N ARG A 359 -6.46 24.19 2.70
CA ARG A 359 -5.09 23.72 2.48
C ARG A 359 -4.99 22.35 1.81
N SER A 360 -6.09 21.59 1.75
CA SER A 360 -6.12 20.26 1.13
C SER A 360 -6.50 20.34 -0.35
N GLY A 361 -5.95 19.44 -1.17
CA GLY A 361 -6.29 19.34 -2.59
C GLY A 361 -5.45 18.35 -3.38
N THR A 362 -5.88 18.08 -4.61
CA THR A 362 -5.20 17.19 -5.55
C THR A 362 -4.81 17.94 -6.82
N ARG A 363 -3.57 17.76 -7.29
CA ARG A 363 -3.12 18.31 -8.56
C ARG A 363 -3.77 17.56 -9.72
N LYS A 364 -4.17 18.28 -10.76
CA LYS A 364 -4.86 17.74 -11.95
C LYS A 364 -6.15 16.99 -11.61
N GLU A 365 -6.94 17.51 -10.68
CA GLU A 365 -8.21 16.90 -10.26
C GLU A 365 -9.24 16.82 -11.41
N GLU A 366 -9.09 17.62 -12.46
CA GLU A 366 -9.88 17.55 -13.70
C GLU A 366 -9.76 16.21 -14.45
N LEU A 367 -8.72 15.42 -14.15
CA LEU A 367 -8.57 14.05 -14.71
C LEU A 367 -9.32 12.99 -13.89
N LEU A 368 -9.78 13.34 -12.69
CA LEU A 368 -10.43 12.43 -11.74
C LEU A 368 -11.92 12.73 -11.55
N LEU A 369 -12.30 14.00 -11.74
CA LEU A 369 -13.67 14.50 -11.62
C LEU A 369 -14.24 14.77 -13.00
N ASN A 370 -15.53 14.54 -13.19
CA ASN A 370 -16.21 14.99 -14.39
C ASN A 370 -16.43 16.52 -14.34
N GLU A 371 -16.74 17.13 -15.48
CA GLU A 371 -16.85 18.59 -15.62
C GLU A 371 -17.89 19.22 -14.68
N ASP A 372 -19.06 18.57 -14.51
CA ASP A 372 -20.12 19.04 -13.61
C ASP A 372 -19.69 18.99 -12.14
N GLU A 373 -19.11 17.87 -11.70
CA GLU A 373 -18.56 17.71 -10.36
C GLU A 373 -17.46 18.75 -10.08
N LEU A 374 -16.54 18.95 -11.03
CA LEU A 374 -15.43 19.90 -10.90
C LEU A 374 -15.94 21.33 -10.70
N ASN A 375 -16.89 21.77 -11.53
CA ASN A 375 -17.48 23.10 -11.43
C ASN A 375 -18.14 23.33 -10.06
N LYS A 376 -18.87 22.32 -9.56
CA LYS A 376 -19.52 22.40 -8.24
C LYS A 376 -18.52 22.40 -7.09
N VAL A 377 -17.48 21.57 -7.16
CA VAL A 377 -16.38 21.57 -6.16
C VAL A 377 -15.67 22.92 -6.15
N TRP A 378 -15.49 23.57 -7.31
CA TRP A 378 -14.93 24.92 -7.36
C TRP A 378 -15.82 25.98 -6.74
N ILE A 379 -17.13 25.94 -6.98
CA ILE A 379 -18.09 26.83 -6.31
C ILE A 379 -18.03 26.61 -4.79
N LEU A 380 -18.03 25.35 -4.35
CA LEU A 380 -17.90 24.99 -2.95
C LEU A 380 -16.62 25.58 -2.34
N ARG A 381 -15.47 25.43 -3.01
CA ARG A 381 -14.20 26.01 -2.55
C ARG A 381 -14.26 27.54 -2.46
N LYS A 382 -14.89 28.23 -3.40
CA LYS A 382 -15.07 29.69 -3.34
C LYS A 382 -15.92 30.13 -2.15
N VAL A 383 -16.98 29.38 -1.82
CA VAL A 383 -17.85 29.65 -0.66
C VAL A 383 -17.10 29.41 0.66
N LEU A 384 -16.23 28.40 0.72
CA LEU A 384 -15.48 28.04 1.92
C LEU A 384 -14.21 28.87 2.15
N ALA A 385 -13.62 29.44 1.10
CA ALA A 385 -12.38 30.22 1.15
C ALA A 385 -12.39 31.37 2.19
N PRO A 386 -13.46 32.18 2.36
CA PRO A 386 -13.48 33.25 3.36
C PRO A 386 -13.71 32.76 4.80
N LEU A 387 -14.11 31.50 4.99
CA LEU A 387 -14.43 30.95 6.31
C LEU A 387 -13.17 30.50 7.05
N SER A 388 -13.22 30.54 8.38
CA SER A 388 -12.20 29.89 9.20
C SER A 388 -12.25 28.37 9.02
N SER A 389 -11.15 27.65 9.29
CA SER A 389 -11.12 26.17 9.17
C SER A 389 -12.22 25.49 9.99
N VAL A 390 -12.59 26.07 11.15
CA VAL A 390 -13.66 25.56 12.02
C VAL A 390 -15.02 25.76 11.38
N ASP A 391 -15.31 26.97 10.90
CA ASP A 391 -16.62 27.29 10.31
C ASP A 391 -16.82 26.56 8.98
N ALA A 392 -15.75 26.45 8.17
CA ALA A 392 -15.77 25.72 6.91
C ALA A 392 -16.09 24.23 7.13
N MET A 393 -15.44 23.59 8.11
CA MET A 393 -15.66 22.18 8.40
C MET A 393 -17.03 21.95 9.06
N GLN A 394 -17.52 22.88 9.91
CA GLN A 394 -18.87 22.80 10.45
C GLN A 394 -19.94 22.91 9.34
N LEU A 395 -19.76 23.84 8.41
CA LEU A 395 -20.67 23.99 7.26
C LEU A 395 -20.70 22.72 6.41
N ILE A 396 -19.54 22.14 6.09
CA ILE A 396 -19.45 20.87 5.37
C ILE A 396 -20.12 19.74 6.15
N TYR A 397 -19.87 19.65 7.46
CA TYR A 397 -20.48 18.65 8.32
C TYR A 397 -22.01 18.71 8.22
N ASP A 398 -22.60 19.88 8.43
CA ASP A 398 -24.06 20.07 8.45
C ASP A 398 -24.67 19.73 7.08
N LYS A 399 -24.03 20.17 5.99
CA LYS A 399 -24.50 19.91 4.63
C LYS A 399 -24.38 18.43 4.24
N LEU A 400 -23.27 17.76 4.57
CA LEU A 400 -23.10 16.34 4.27
C LEU A 400 -24.03 15.46 5.12
N MET A 401 -24.27 15.82 6.38
CA MET A 401 -25.21 15.11 7.24
C MET A 401 -26.66 15.25 6.76
N SER A 402 -27.01 16.39 6.15
CA SER A 402 -28.35 16.60 5.58
C SER A 402 -28.65 15.74 4.34
N THR A 403 -27.61 15.19 3.70
CA THR A 403 -27.74 14.40 2.45
C THR A 403 -27.37 12.94 2.64
N LYS A 404 -27.82 12.08 1.70
CA LYS A 404 -27.53 10.63 1.74
C LYS A 404 -26.18 10.29 1.10
N SER A 405 -25.78 11.05 0.07
CA SER A 405 -24.55 10.83 -0.68
C SER A 405 -23.92 12.15 -1.14
N ASN A 406 -22.65 12.12 -1.55
CA ASN A 406 -21.98 13.26 -2.16
C ASN A 406 -22.66 13.68 -3.47
N LYS A 407 -23.20 12.72 -4.23
CA LYS A 407 -23.98 13.00 -5.44
C LYS A 407 -25.24 13.82 -5.12
N ASP A 408 -25.96 13.47 -4.06
CA ASP A 408 -27.16 14.22 -3.64
C ASP A 408 -26.79 15.62 -3.12
N PHE A 409 -25.67 15.73 -2.39
CA PHE A 409 -25.14 17.02 -1.96
C PHE A 409 -24.81 17.93 -3.14
N LEU A 410 -24.02 17.45 -4.11
CA LEU A 410 -23.66 18.22 -5.29
C LEU A 410 -24.89 18.63 -6.12
N LYS A 411 -25.92 17.78 -6.20
CA LYS A 411 -27.21 18.14 -6.82
C LYS A 411 -27.96 19.24 -6.07
N SER A 412 -27.96 19.20 -4.74
CA SER A 412 -28.64 20.24 -3.92
C SER A 412 -28.07 21.65 -4.12
N MET A 413 -26.81 21.75 -4.58
CA MET A 413 -26.19 23.02 -4.92
C MET A 413 -26.79 23.66 -6.18
N GLU A 414 -27.34 22.87 -7.12
CA GLU A 414 -28.00 23.39 -8.33
C GLU A 414 -29.26 24.19 -7.98
N ILE A 415 -30.03 23.70 -7.00
CA ILE A 415 -31.31 24.28 -6.59
C ILE A 415 -31.07 25.61 -5.86
N SER A 416 -30.00 25.69 -5.06
CA SER A 416 -29.68 26.89 -4.28
C SER A 416 -29.20 28.07 -5.13
N SER A 417 -28.68 27.82 -6.34
CA SER A 417 -28.30 28.86 -7.31
C SER A 417 -29.47 29.42 -8.13
N MET A 418 -30.67 28.81 -8.05
CA MET A 418 -31.89 29.33 -8.70
C MET A 418 -32.69 30.28 -7.79
N ASP A 419 -32.38 30.34 -6.49
CA ASP A 419 -33.08 31.15 -5.49
C ASP A 419 -32.24 32.34 -4.96
N MET A 420 -31.17 32.73 -5.67
CA MET A 420 -30.38 33.96 -5.40
C MET A 420 -30.44 34.94 -6.56
#